data_AF-A0A382Y070-F1
#
_entry.id   AF-A0A382Y070-F1
#
_cell.length_a   1.000
_cell.length_b   1.000
_cell.length_c   1.000
_cell.angle_alpha   90.00
_cell.angle_beta   90.00
_cell.angle_gamma   90.00
#
_symmetry.space_group_name_H-M   'P 1'
#
loop_
_entity.id
_entity.type
_entity.pdbx_description
1 polymer ?
#
loop_
_entity_poly.entity_id
_entity_poly.type
_entity_poly.pdbx_seq_one_letter_code
_entity_poly.pdbx_strand_id
1 'polypeptide(L)'
;MKYNAKNILSVIIFGVLFAGSADKPAYNALKGFEPLIGEWVGESESIGIFEGLPDEGAKKTINLSTYRWLLDKTSVQREWKTLAADGKTVINIGTTIYTLDP
;
A
#
# COMPACT_ATOMS: atom_id res chain seq x y z
N MET A 1 9.88 -0.40 52.03
CA MET A 1 10.38 0.08 50.74
C MET A 1 9.34 1.03 50.14
N LYS A 2 9.58 2.35 50.12
CA LYS A 2 8.61 3.34 49.60
C LYS A 2 8.78 3.43 48.09
N TYR A 3 7.92 2.79 47.32
CA TYR A 3 7.91 2.96 45.88
C TYR A 3 7.40 4.35 45.53
N ASN A 4 8.23 5.13 44.83
CA ASN A 4 7.92 6.51 44.46
C ASN A 4 6.90 6.49 43.31
N ALA A 5 5.75 7.14 43.45
CA ALA A 5 4.64 7.08 42.49
C ALA A 5 5.07 7.49 41.07
N LYS A 6 6.06 8.38 40.95
CA LYS A 6 6.70 8.74 39.67
C LYS A 6 7.38 7.54 38.97
N ASN A 7 8.02 6.66 39.73
CA ASN A 7 8.70 5.48 39.18
C ASN A 7 7.69 4.43 38.72
N ILE A 8 6.55 4.29 39.42
CA ILE A 8 5.45 3.41 39.01
C ILE A 8 4.81 3.93 37.72
N LEU A 9 4.58 5.25 37.62
CA LEU A 9 4.00 5.86 36.44
C LEU A 9 4.91 5.71 35.20
N SER A 10 6.22 5.87 35.37
CA SER A 10 7.20 5.62 34.29
C SER A 10 7.18 4.17 33.81
N VAL A 11 7.09 3.18 34.71
CA VAL A 11 7.00 1.76 34.35
C VAL A 11 5.72 1.45 33.58
N ILE A 12 4.59 2.07 33.94
CA ILE A 12 3.31 1.91 33.23
C ILE A 12 3.39 2.54 31.82
N ILE A 13 3.96 3.74 31.69
CA ILE A 13 4.10 4.42 30.39
C ILE A 13 4.99 3.61 29.44
N PHE A 14 6.13 3.08 29.92
CA PHE A 14 6.98 2.21 29.11
C PHE A 14 6.32 0.86 28.80
N GLY A 15 5.60 0.25 29.75
CA GLY A 15 4.88 -1.00 29.53
C GLY A 15 3.80 -0.90 28.45
N VAL A 16 3.08 0.22 28.39
CA VAL A 16 2.04 0.48 27.35
C VAL A 16 2.68 0.72 25.97
N LEU A 17 3.83 1.39 25.90
CA LEU A 17 4.56 1.62 24.65
C LEU A 17 5.09 0.32 24.02
N PHE A 18 5.50 -0.66 24.83
CA PHE A 18 5.98 -1.97 24.35
C PHE A 18 4.88 -3.04 24.23
N ALA A 19 3.76 -2.92 24.95
CA ALA A 19 2.61 -3.82 24.79
C ALA A 19 1.72 -3.44 23.59
N GLY A 20 1.69 -2.17 23.18
CA GLY A 20 1.01 -1.73 21.94
C GLY A 20 1.69 -2.22 20.65
N SER A 21 2.92 -2.74 20.76
CA SER A 21 3.66 -3.45 19.73
C SER A 21 3.65 -4.97 19.93
N ALA A 22 2.70 -5.52 20.69
CA ALA A 22 2.37 -6.94 20.58
C ALA A 22 2.01 -7.23 19.12
N ASP A 23 2.84 -8.04 18.47
CA ASP A 23 3.02 -8.14 17.03
C ASP A 23 1.73 -8.01 16.24
N LYS A 24 1.58 -6.94 15.46
CA LYS A 24 0.59 -6.87 14.38
C LYS A 24 1.20 -7.61 13.18
N PRO A 25 0.96 -8.92 12.99
CA PRO A 25 1.76 -9.72 12.06
C PRO A 25 1.52 -9.28 10.63
N ALA A 26 0.26 -8.94 10.31
CA ALA A 26 -0.12 -8.37 9.02
C ALA A 26 0.56 -7.01 8.74
N TYR A 27 0.58 -6.08 9.71
CA TYR A 27 1.29 -4.82 9.52
C TYR A 27 2.80 -5.04 9.37
N ASN A 28 3.40 -5.92 10.18
CA ASN A 28 4.82 -6.24 10.09
C ASN A 28 5.18 -6.86 8.73
N ALA A 29 4.31 -7.68 8.15
CA ALA A 29 4.48 -8.25 6.81
C ALA A 29 4.31 -7.21 5.70
N LEU A 30 3.42 -6.23 5.89
CA LEU A 30 3.03 -5.28 4.84
C LEU A 30 3.67 -3.89 4.97
N LYS A 31 4.39 -3.58 6.05
CA LYS A 31 4.99 -2.24 6.28
C LYS A 31 5.92 -1.78 5.14
N GLY A 32 6.43 -2.69 4.32
CA GLY A 32 7.17 -2.35 3.10
C GLY A 32 6.37 -1.54 2.08
N PHE A 33 5.03 -1.54 2.17
CA PHE A 33 4.16 -0.69 1.34
C PHE A 33 4.05 0.75 1.85
N GLU A 34 4.53 1.09 3.05
CA GLU A 34 4.41 2.46 3.59
C GLU A 34 4.88 3.55 2.63
N PRO A 35 6.02 3.42 1.92
CA PRO A 35 6.46 4.41 0.94
C PRO A 35 5.55 4.51 -0.30
N LEU A 36 4.73 3.50 -0.57
CA LEU A 36 3.85 3.45 -1.73
C LEU A 36 2.46 4.04 -1.43
N ILE A 37 2.06 4.16 -0.16
CA ILE A 37 0.75 4.70 0.22
C ILE A 37 0.58 6.12 -0.32
N GLY A 38 -0.49 6.33 -1.10
CA GLY A 38 -0.74 7.58 -1.80
C GLY A 38 -1.16 7.36 -3.25
N GLU A 39 -1.19 8.45 -3.99
CA GLU A 39 -1.54 8.48 -5.42
C GLU A 39 -0.28 8.64 -6.27
N TRP A 40 -0.23 7.88 -7.36
CA TRP A 40 0.91 7.83 -8.27
C TRP A 40 0.45 7.96 -9.71
N VAL A 41 1.23 8.70 -10.48
CA VAL A 41 1.11 8.83 -11.93
C VAL A 41 2.46 8.49 -12.55
N GLY A 42 2.47 7.63 -13.56
CA GLY A 42 3.68 7.28 -14.29
C GLY A 42 3.40 7.08 -15.77
N GLU A 43 4.36 7.45 -16.61
CA GLU A 43 4.33 7.17 -18.04
C GLU A 43 5.21 5.96 -18.34
N SER A 44 4.73 5.06 -19.20
CA SER A 44 5.52 3.91 -19.64
C SER A 44 5.23 3.53 -21.08
N GLU A 45 6.18 2.83 -21.71
CA GLU A 45 5.95 2.15 -22.98
C GLU A 45 5.56 0.69 -22.70
N SER A 46 4.35 0.31 -23.13
CA SER A 46 3.86 -1.05 -23.03
C SER A 46 4.02 -1.77 -24.35
N ILE A 47 4.60 -2.96 -24.30
CA ILE A 47 4.60 -3.92 -25.41
C ILE A 47 3.23 -4.60 -25.40
N GLY A 48 2.59 -4.71 -26.57
CA GLY A 48 1.18 -5.11 -26.76
C GLY A 48 0.81 -6.55 -26.40
N ILE A 49 1.13 -7.00 -25.18
CA ILE A 49 0.80 -8.33 -24.66
C ILE A 49 -0.38 -8.31 -23.66
N PHE A 50 -0.96 -7.13 -23.40
CA PHE A 50 -2.08 -6.96 -22.46
C PHE A 50 -3.37 -6.60 -23.19
N GLU A 51 -4.49 -7.17 -22.76
CA GLU A 51 -5.82 -6.97 -23.36
C GLU A 51 -6.14 -5.48 -23.57
N GLY A 52 -6.53 -5.12 -24.79
CA GLY A 52 -6.85 -3.74 -25.19
C GLY A 52 -5.68 -2.93 -25.77
N LEU A 53 -4.45 -3.45 -25.76
CA LEU A 53 -3.33 -2.89 -26.52
C LEU A 53 -3.25 -3.52 -27.91
N PRO A 54 -2.88 -2.76 -28.96
CA PRO A 54 -2.68 -3.33 -30.29
C PRO A 54 -1.51 -4.32 -30.30
N ASP A 55 -1.65 -5.39 -31.08
CA ASP A 55 -0.75 -6.55 -31.14
C ASP A 55 0.69 -6.21 -31.59
N GLU A 56 0.94 -4.98 -32.07
CA GLU A 56 2.23 -4.58 -32.64
C GLU A 56 2.74 -3.24 -32.07
N GLY A 57 4.01 -3.24 -31.67
CA GLY A 57 4.77 -2.06 -31.28
C GLY A 57 4.70 -1.69 -29.80
N ALA A 58 5.64 -0.84 -29.37
CA ALA A 58 5.60 -0.20 -28.06
C ALA A 58 4.66 1.01 -28.12
N LYS A 59 3.68 1.07 -27.20
CA LYS A 59 2.81 2.25 -27.06
C LYS A 59 3.00 2.95 -25.73
N LYS A 60 3.07 4.27 -25.78
CA LYS A 60 3.05 5.12 -24.59
C LYS A 60 1.70 5.00 -23.89
N THR A 61 1.75 4.87 -22.58
CA THR A 61 0.61 4.73 -21.69
C THR A 61 0.83 5.56 -20.45
N ILE A 62 -0.28 5.99 -19.83
CA ILE A 62 -0.29 6.71 -18.55
C ILE A 62 -0.91 5.77 -17.53
N ASN A 63 -0.16 5.45 -16.49
CA ASN A 63 -0.57 4.57 -15.40
C ASN A 63 -0.89 5.42 -14.18
N LEU A 64 -2.12 5.29 -13.71
CA LEU A 64 -2.61 5.87 -12.47
C LEU A 64 -2.70 4.75 -11.45
N SER A 65 -2.21 4.96 -10.24
CA SER A 65 -2.31 3.99 -9.16
C SER A 65 -2.53 4.67 -7.81
N THR A 66 -3.40 4.10 -7.00
CA THR A 66 -3.66 4.55 -5.64
C THR A 66 -3.45 3.39 -4.68
N TYR A 67 -2.55 3.57 -3.71
CA TYR A 67 -2.32 2.62 -2.63
C TYR A 67 -2.86 3.17 -1.32
N ARG A 68 -3.57 2.33 -0.56
CA ARG A 68 -4.11 2.70 0.75
C ARG A 68 -4.13 1.52 1.70
N TRP A 69 -3.90 1.81 2.97
CA TRP A 69 -4.20 0.86 4.04
C TRP A 69 -5.72 0.64 4.10
N LEU A 70 -6.12 -0.61 4.31
CA LEU A 70 -7.48 -0.98 4.68
C LEU A 70 -7.48 -1.53 6.10
N LEU A 71 -8.64 -1.43 6.76
CA LEU A 71 -8.83 -1.83 8.16
C LEU A 71 -7.77 -1.14 9.06
N ASP A 72 -7.44 -1.73 10.22
CA ASP A 72 -6.36 -1.25 11.09
C ASP A 72 -4.97 -1.69 10.57
N LYS A 73 -4.66 -1.33 9.31
CA LYS A 73 -3.42 -1.66 8.58
C LYS A 73 -3.13 -3.17 8.46
N THR A 74 -4.17 -3.99 8.34
CA THR A 74 -4.02 -5.45 8.14
C THR A 74 -4.01 -5.85 6.67
N SER A 75 -4.32 -4.93 5.76
CA SER A 75 -4.23 -5.13 4.31
C SER A 75 -3.93 -3.82 3.59
N VAL A 76 -3.38 -3.93 2.39
CA VAL A 76 -3.14 -2.81 1.48
C VAL A 76 -3.95 -3.04 0.22
N GLN A 77 -4.72 -2.03 -0.20
CA GLN A 77 -5.38 -2.03 -1.49
C GLN A 77 -4.55 -1.21 -2.48
N ARG A 78 -4.39 -1.73 -3.68
CA ARG A 78 -3.98 -0.98 -4.88
C ARG A 78 -5.15 -0.92 -5.84
N GLU A 79 -5.56 0.28 -6.22
CA GLU A 79 -6.36 0.51 -7.42
C GLU A 79 -5.46 1.04 -8.52
N TRP A 80 -5.72 0.67 -9.76
CA TRP A 80 -4.96 1.14 -10.89
C TRP A 80 -5.80 1.27 -12.15
N LYS A 81 -5.36 2.17 -13.03
CA LYS A 81 -5.96 2.48 -14.32
C LYS A 81 -4.86 2.79 -15.31
N THR A 82 -4.88 2.14 -16.48
CA THR A 82 -3.98 2.50 -17.57
C THR A 82 -4.78 3.20 -18.67
N LEU A 83 -4.27 4.35 -19.08
CA LEU A 83 -4.79 5.17 -20.16
C LEU A 83 -3.87 5.09 -21.37
N ALA A 84 -4.43 5.26 -22.56
CA ALA A 84 -3.63 5.56 -23.74
C ALA A 84 -2.91 6.90 -23.60
N ALA A 85 -1.95 7.16 -24.47
CA ALA A 85 -1.17 8.41 -24.49
C ALA A 85 -2.03 9.68 -24.63
N ASP A 86 -3.29 9.57 -25.06
CA ASP A 86 -4.22 10.70 -25.13
C ASP A 86 -4.76 11.15 -23.76
N GLY A 87 -4.48 10.39 -22.69
CA GLY A 87 -4.95 10.65 -21.33
C GLY A 87 -6.46 10.51 -21.13
N LYS A 88 -7.19 9.96 -22.11
CA LYS A 88 -8.65 9.88 -22.12
C LYS A 88 -9.13 8.45 -22.29
N THR A 89 -8.53 7.72 -23.22
CA THR A 89 -8.94 6.37 -23.55
C THR A 89 -8.48 5.41 -22.48
N VAL A 90 -9.43 4.76 -21.81
CA VAL A 90 -9.14 3.73 -20.78
C VAL A 90 -8.81 2.43 -21.48
N ILE A 91 -7.61 1.91 -21.23
CA ILE A 91 -7.18 0.61 -21.76
C ILE A 91 -7.65 -0.49 -20.82
N ASN A 92 -7.38 -0.32 -19.52
CA ASN A 92 -7.77 -1.27 -18.48
C ASN A 92 -7.81 -0.60 -17.10
N ILE A 93 -8.41 -1.31 -16.15
CA ILE A 93 -8.49 -0.95 -14.74
C ILE A 93 -8.35 -2.21 -13.91
N GLY A 94 -7.94 -2.06 -12.65
CA GLY A 94 -7.93 -3.20 -11.73
C GLY A 94 -7.81 -2.79 -10.28
N THR A 95 -8.03 -3.78 -9.43
CA THR A 95 -7.84 -3.70 -7.98
C THR A 95 -7.08 -4.92 -7.51
N THR A 96 -6.14 -4.70 -6.59
CA THR A 96 -5.40 -5.76 -5.90
C THR A 96 -5.48 -5.51 -4.41
N ILE A 97 -5.73 -6.56 -3.63
CA ILE A 97 -5.70 -6.51 -2.17
C ILE A 97 -4.55 -7.41 -1.72
N TYR A 98 -3.60 -6.82 -1.00
CA TYR A 98 -2.50 -7.51 -0.35
C TYR A 98 -2.88 -7.75 1.10
N THR A 99 -2.87 -9.00 1.52
CA THR A 99 -3.15 -9.40 2.90
C THR A 99 -2.19 -10.51 3.31
N LEU A 100 -1.97 -10.67 4.61
CA LEU A 100 -1.25 -11.82 5.14
C LEU A 100 -2.23 -13.00 5.18
N ASP A 101 -1.80 -14.15 4.66
CA ASP A 101 -2.56 -15.40 4.78
C ASP A 101 -2.81 -15.69 6.27
N PRO A 102 -4.06 -15.96 6.70
CA PRO A 102 -4.40 -16.19 8.10
C PRO A 102 -3.65 -17.36 8.78
#